data_AF-A0A7J3NL44-F1
#
_entry.id   AF-A0A7J3NL44-F1
#
_cell.length_a   1.000
_cell.length_b   1.000
_cell.length_c   1.000
_cell.angle_alpha   90.00
_cell.angle_beta   90.00
_cell.angle_gamma   90.00
#
_symmetry.space_group_name_H-M   'P 1'
#
loop_
_entity.id
_entity.type
_entity.pdbx_description
1 polymer ?
#
loop_
_entity_poly.entity_id
_entity_poly.type
_entity_poly.pdbx_seq_one_letter_code
_entity_poly.pdbx_strand_id
1 'polypeptide(L)'
;MVALNVAKSGLLKARRKSFKGDLLLGDVNALPFKEGLFDKVVCMEVIEHLKFPTMAIGEISRVLKNEGSLILTTPNGQRLIRFILRMAGVDLKMAPTHVHEFTLGELLEMITRKGLKLIKVG
;
A
#
# COMPACT_ATOMS: atom_id res chain seq x y z
N MET A 1 -13.65 10.13 -7.26
CA MET A 1 -12.67 9.08 -6.88
C MET A 1 -11.45 9.27 -7.76
N VAL A 2 -10.25 9.20 -7.20
CA VAL A 2 -8.99 9.34 -7.95
C VAL A 2 -8.20 8.05 -7.78
N ALA A 3 -7.65 7.53 -8.87
CA ALA A 3 -6.71 6.40 -8.84
C ALA A 3 -5.36 6.85 -9.40
N LEU A 4 -4.31 6.67 -8.60
CA LEU A 4 -2.94 7.03 -8.94
C LEU A 4 -2.14 5.76 -9.23
N ASN A 5 -1.30 5.79 -10.27
CA ASN A 5 -0.37 4.72 -10.57
C ASN A 5 0.92 5.30 -11.14
N VAL A 6 2.08 4.71 -10.78
CA VAL A 6 3.39 5.14 -11.31
C VAL A 6 3.59 4.71 -12.77
N ALA A 7 2.91 3.65 -13.21
CA ALA A 7 3.01 3.12 -14.55
C ALA A 7 1.77 3.46 -15.38
N LYS A 8 1.99 4.10 -16.54
CA LYS A 8 0.94 4.40 -17.52
C LYS A 8 0.15 3.16 -17.95
N SER A 9 0.81 2.00 -18.01
CA SER A 9 0.17 0.72 -18.33
C SER A 9 -0.93 0.34 -17.34
N GLY A 10 -0.75 0.62 -16.04
CA GLY A 10 -1.77 0.41 -15.01
C GLY A 10 -3.01 1.28 -15.25
N LEU A 11 -2.81 2.56 -15.59
CA LEU A 11 -3.90 3.49 -15.91
C LEU A 11 -4.66 3.08 -17.16
N LEU A 12 -3.95 2.62 -18.20
CA LEU A 12 -4.59 2.10 -19.42
C LEU A 12 -5.44 0.86 -19.13
N LYS A 13 -4.98 -0.05 -18.25
CA LYS A 13 -5.78 -1.20 -17.80
C LYS A 13 -7.04 -0.75 -17.05
N ALA A 14 -6.93 0.23 -16.15
CA ALA A 14 -8.07 0.79 -15.43
C ALA A 14 -9.09 1.44 -16.38
N ARG A 15 -8.61 2.23 -17.36
CA ARG A 15 -9.45 2.85 -18.39
C ARG A 15 -10.21 1.82 -19.23
N ARG A 16 -9.56 0.72 -19.63
CA ARG A 16 -10.20 -0.39 -20.36
C ARG A 16 -11.27 -1.12 -19.53
N LYS A 17 -11.13 -1.12 -18.20
CA LYS A 17 -12.13 -1.66 -17.26
C LYS A 17 -13.21 -0.64 -16.89
N SER A 18 -13.31 0.49 -17.61
CA SER A 18 -14.31 1.53 -17.39
C SER A 18 -14.32 2.08 -15.96
N PHE A 19 -13.15 2.27 -15.37
CA PHE A 19 -13.01 2.91 -14.06
C PHE A 19 -13.72 4.28 -14.04
N LYS A 20 -14.55 4.51 -13.02
CA LYS A 20 -15.30 5.74 -12.83
C LYS A 20 -14.55 6.66 -11.87
N GLY A 21 -13.70 7.53 -12.40
CA GLY A 21 -12.93 8.50 -11.64
C GLY A 21 -11.73 9.03 -12.42
N ASP A 22 -11.00 9.95 -11.79
CA ASP A 22 -9.79 10.52 -12.36
C ASP A 22 -8.64 9.52 -12.28
N LEU A 23 -7.90 9.40 -13.38
CA LEU A 23 -6.71 8.55 -13.48
C LEU A 23 -5.48 9.45 -13.51
N LEU A 24 -4.61 9.31 -12.51
CA LEU A 24 -3.43 10.14 -12.36
C LEU A 24 -2.15 9.30 -12.46
N LEU A 25 -1.23 9.75 -13.32
CA LEU A 25 0.13 9.23 -13.34
C LEU A 25 0.91 9.92 -12.22
N GLY A 26 1.49 9.17 -11.30
CA GLY A 26 2.22 9.74 -10.18
C GLY A 26 2.83 8.70 -9.26
N ASP A 27 3.66 9.16 -8.32
CA ASP A 27 4.31 8.33 -7.31
C ASP A 27 3.64 8.56 -5.95
N VAL A 28 3.35 7.48 -5.23
CA VAL A 28 2.79 7.56 -3.87
C VAL A 28 3.79 8.14 -2.85
N ASN A 29 5.09 8.11 -3.17
CA ASN A 29 6.11 8.81 -2.38
C ASN A 29 6.04 10.34 -2.49
N ALA A 30 5.28 10.89 -3.43
CA ALA A 30 5.05 12.33 -3.59
C ALA A 30 3.66 12.59 -4.19
N LEU A 31 2.64 12.61 -3.34
CA LEU A 31 1.26 12.75 -3.75
C LEU A 31 0.93 14.21 -4.13
N PRO A 32 0.44 14.47 -5.36
CA PRO A 32 0.15 15.82 -5.85
C PRO A 32 -1.21 16.32 -5.36
N PHE A 33 -1.48 16.16 -4.07
CA PHE A 33 -2.72 16.53 -3.41
C PHE A 33 -2.43 17.41 -2.20
N LYS A 34 -3.34 18.33 -1.92
CA LYS A 34 -3.29 19.13 -0.68
C LYS A 34 -3.46 18.25 0.55
N GLU A 35 -2.96 18.74 1.67
CA GLU A 35 -3.20 18.14 2.99
C GLU A 35 -4.71 18.07 3.29
N GLY A 36 -5.15 17.03 3.99
CA GLY A 36 -6.53 16.93 4.44
C GLY A 36 -7.57 16.87 3.32
N LEU A 37 -7.23 16.30 2.16
CA LEU A 37 -8.14 16.24 1.00
C LEU A 37 -9.10 15.05 1.06
N PHE A 38 -8.62 13.88 1.47
CA PHE A 38 -9.36 12.64 1.32
C PHE A 38 -9.94 12.14 2.65
N ASP A 39 -11.20 11.73 2.63
CA ASP A 39 -11.83 11.03 3.74
C ASP A 39 -11.33 9.57 3.84
N LYS A 40 -10.92 8.99 2.71
CA LYS A 40 -10.45 7.60 2.61
C LYS A 40 -9.32 7.46 1.61
N VAL A 41 -8.31 6.68 1.95
CA VAL A 41 -7.23 6.25 1.05
C VAL A 41 -7.17 4.73 1.05
N VAL A 42 -6.99 4.14 -0.13
CA VAL A 42 -6.87 2.69 -0.32
C VAL A 42 -5.51 2.41 -0.94
N CYS A 43 -4.68 1.62 -0.26
CA CYS A 43 -3.33 1.22 -0.67
C CYS A 43 -3.27 -0.31 -0.73
N MET A 44 -3.54 -0.89 -1.89
CA MET A 44 -3.71 -2.34 -2.05
C MET A 44 -2.56 -2.96 -2.83
N GLU A 45 -1.77 -3.83 -2.18
CA GLU A 45 -0.64 -4.54 -2.78
C GLU A 45 0.35 -3.57 -3.47
N VAL A 46 0.76 -2.54 -2.73
CA VAL A 46 1.68 -1.50 -3.20
C VAL A 46 2.89 -1.35 -2.28
N ILE A 47 2.67 -1.29 -0.97
CA ILE A 47 3.68 -0.89 0.02
C ILE A 47 4.93 -1.78 -0.04
N GLU A 48 4.77 -3.06 -0.35
CA GLU A 48 5.81 -4.08 -0.49
C GLU A 48 6.72 -3.90 -1.72
N HIS A 49 6.28 -3.10 -2.68
CA HIS A 49 7.03 -2.78 -3.89
C HIS A 49 7.78 -1.45 -3.79
N LEU A 50 7.48 -0.63 -2.79
CA LEU A 50 8.03 0.72 -2.68
C LEU A 50 9.44 0.69 -2.12
N LYS A 51 10.35 1.46 -2.72
CA LYS A 51 11.71 1.66 -2.17
C LYS A 51 11.69 2.44 -0.85
N PHE A 52 10.71 3.34 -0.69
CA PHE A 52 10.58 4.23 0.48
C PHE A 52 9.18 4.11 1.11
N PRO A 53 8.81 2.96 1.69
CA PRO A 53 7.44 2.72 2.18
C PRO A 53 7.04 3.70 3.29
N THR A 54 7.96 4.05 4.19
CA THR A 54 7.71 5.02 5.26
C THR A 54 7.37 6.42 4.74
N MET A 55 7.97 6.82 3.61
CA MET A 55 7.66 8.11 2.96
C MET A 55 6.24 8.09 2.38
N ALA A 56 5.86 6.99 1.72
CA ALA A 56 4.50 6.82 1.18
C ALA A 56 3.44 6.85 2.28
N ILE A 57 3.67 6.19 3.42
CA ILE A 57 2.76 6.27 4.57
C ILE A 57 2.65 7.71 5.09
N GLY A 58 3.76 8.46 5.10
CA GLY A 58 3.76 9.88 5.45
C GLY A 58 2.88 10.72 4.51
N GLU A 59 3.04 10.56 3.20
CA GLU A 59 2.22 11.24 2.20
C GLU A 59 0.74 10.85 2.30
N ILE A 60 0.44 9.57 2.51
CA ILE A 60 -0.93 9.08 2.73
C ILE A 60 -1.53 9.72 3.98
N SER A 61 -0.78 9.76 5.09
CA SER A 61 -1.22 10.41 6.33
C SER A 61 -1.50 11.90 6.11
N ARG A 62 -0.62 12.61 5.40
CA ARG A 62 -0.78 14.03 5.07
C ARG A 62 -2.05 14.31 4.25
N VAL A 63 -2.34 13.51 3.23
CA VAL A 63 -3.50 13.79 2.36
C VAL A 63 -4.83 13.36 2.97
N LEU A 64 -4.81 12.59 4.06
CA LEU A 64 -6.03 12.23 4.81
C LEU A 64 -6.52 13.42 5.64
N LYS A 65 -7.83 13.60 5.68
CA LYS A 65 -8.50 14.51 6.62
C LYS A 65 -8.27 14.04 8.06
N ASN A 66 -8.47 14.96 9.02
CA ASN A 66 -8.73 14.58 10.41
C ASN A 66 -9.91 13.60 10.43
N GLU A 67 -9.77 12.46 11.10
CA GLU A 67 -10.72 11.31 11.08
C GLU A 67 -10.82 10.54 9.74
N GLY A 68 -9.96 10.82 8.77
CA GLY A 68 -9.84 10.03 7.54
C GLY A 68 -9.24 8.65 7.79
N SER A 69 -9.55 7.68 6.94
CA SER A 69 -9.14 6.28 7.12
C SER A 69 -8.29 5.74 5.97
N LEU A 70 -7.21 5.02 6.31
CA LEU A 70 -6.42 4.20 5.38
C LEU A 70 -6.89 2.74 5.42
N ILE A 71 -7.17 2.16 4.24
CA ILE A 71 -7.26 0.71 4.04
C ILE A 71 -5.98 0.27 3.33
N LEU A 72 -5.19 -0.59 3.95
CA LEU A 72 -3.93 -1.08 3.41
C LEU A 72 -3.92 -2.61 3.35
N THR A 73 -3.51 -3.16 2.21
CA THR A 73 -3.23 -4.60 2.05
C THR A 73 -1.80 -4.80 1.58
N THR A 74 -1.18 -5.87 2.08
CA THR A 74 0.12 -6.38 1.65
C THR A 74 0.16 -7.87 1.98
N PRO A 75 0.94 -8.68 1.26
CA PRO A 75 1.14 -10.06 1.65
C PRO A 75 1.75 -10.15 3.06
N ASN A 76 1.23 -11.09 3.85
CA ASN A 76 1.74 -11.37 5.19
C ASN A 76 2.99 -12.25 5.11
N GLY A 77 4.16 -11.69 5.47
CA GLY A 77 5.43 -12.41 5.52
C GLY A 77 5.51 -13.49 6.59
N GLN A 78 4.64 -13.45 7.61
CA GLN A 78 4.64 -14.42 8.72
C GLN A 78 3.67 -15.59 8.54
N ARG A 79 3.08 -15.79 7.36
CA ARG A 79 2.06 -16.82 7.19
C ARG A 79 2.65 -18.20 7.54
N LEU A 80 2.12 -18.89 8.56
CA LEU A 80 2.63 -20.17 9.07
C LEU A 80 2.89 -21.20 7.96
N ILE A 81 2.03 -21.21 6.94
CA ILE A 81 2.21 -22.05 5.75
C ILE A 81 3.52 -21.77 5.00
N ARG A 82 4.00 -20.51 4.92
CA ARG A 82 5.31 -20.17 4.34
C ARG A 82 6.45 -20.75 5.17
N PHE A 83 6.33 -20.68 6.50
CA PHE A 83 7.33 -21.28 7.40
C PHE A 83 7.39 -22.80 7.23
N ILE A 84 6.23 -23.48 7.23
CA ILE A 84 6.14 -24.93 7.00
C ILE A 84 6.71 -25.31 5.64
N LEU A 85 6.35 -24.59 4.57
CA LEU A 85 6.82 -24.87 3.23
C LEU A 85 8.34 -24.66 3.12
N ARG A 86 8.89 -23.60 3.71
CA ARG A 86 10.35 -23.40 3.78
C ARG A 86 11.05 -24.52 4.52
N MET A 87 10.52 -24.97 5.65
CA MET A 87 11.05 -26.12 6.39
C MET A 87 10.98 -27.42 5.58
N ALA A 88 9.99 -27.55 4.70
CA ALA A 88 9.86 -28.66 3.75
C ALA A 88 10.71 -28.49 2.48
N GLY A 89 11.58 -27.48 2.40
CA GLY A 89 12.42 -27.21 1.23
C GLY A 89 11.68 -26.55 0.05
N VAL A 90 10.43 -26.12 0.24
CA VAL A 90 9.61 -25.44 -0.75
C VAL A 90 9.63 -23.93 -0.47
N ASP A 91 10.44 -23.20 -1.24
CA ASP A 91 10.44 -21.74 -1.16
C ASP A 91 9.35 -21.17 -2.09
N LEU A 92 8.27 -20.66 -1.49
CA LEU A 92 7.25 -19.89 -2.21
C LEU A 92 7.85 -18.55 -2.61
N LYS A 93 8.46 -18.51 -3.80
CA LYS A 93 8.93 -17.25 -4.38
C LYS A 93 7.76 -16.29 -4.50
N MET A 94 7.83 -15.17 -3.78
CA MET A 94 6.95 -14.03 -4.05
C MET A 94 7.24 -13.49 -5.44
N ALA A 95 6.32 -12.69 -5.99
CA ALA A 95 6.58 -12.07 -7.28
C ALA A 95 7.93 -11.31 -7.20
N PRO A 96 8.79 -11.39 -8.23
CA PRO A 96 10.15 -10.81 -8.19
C PRO A 96 10.20 -9.31 -7.87
N THR A 97 9.05 -8.64 -7.97
CA THR A 97 8.88 -7.22 -7.69
C THR A 97 8.69 -6.90 -6.20
N HIS A 98 8.51 -7.88 -5.32
CA HIS A 98 8.39 -7.65 -3.87
C HIS A 98 9.77 -7.33 -3.29
N VAL A 99 9.98 -6.07 -2.90
CA VAL A 99 11.24 -5.61 -2.30
C VAL A 99 11.21 -5.78 -0.78
N HIS A 100 10.00 -5.84 -0.20
CA HIS A 100 9.78 -5.99 1.24
C HIS A 100 8.86 -7.17 1.55
N GLU A 101 9.13 -7.84 2.66
CA GLU A 101 8.23 -8.82 3.29
C GLU A 101 7.87 -8.27 4.67
N PHE A 102 6.70 -7.63 4.78
CA PHE A 102 6.30 -7.01 6.04
C PHE A 102 5.67 -8.04 6.98
N THR A 103 6.14 -8.02 8.23
CA THR A 103 5.39 -8.52 9.35
C THR A 103 4.30 -7.53 9.76
N LEU A 104 3.28 -8.01 10.49
CA LEU A 104 2.27 -7.11 11.05
C LEU A 104 2.91 -6.07 12.01
N GLY A 105 3.88 -6.48 12.82
CA GLY A 105 4.56 -5.59 13.77
C GLY A 105 5.29 -4.43 13.09
N GLU A 106 6.12 -4.73 12.09
CA GLU A 106 6.85 -3.70 11.31
C GLU A 106 5.90 -2.74 10.60
N LEU A 107 4.83 -3.27 10.02
CA LEU A 107 3.83 -2.46 9.33
C LEU A 107 3.10 -1.53 10.31
N LEU A 108 2.69 -2.04 11.47
CA LEU A 108 2.04 -1.23 12.50
C LEU A 108 2.97 -0.18 13.07
N GLU A 109 4.23 -0.51 13.32
CA GLU A 109 5.23 0.46 13.76
C GLU A 109 5.41 1.59 12.74
N MET A 110 5.54 1.25 11.47
CA MET A 110 5.67 2.24 10.39
C MET A 110 4.45 3.15 10.28
N ILE A 111 3.25 2.59 10.38
CA ILE A 111 1.97 3.32 10.31
C ILE A 111 1.81 4.26 11.52
N THR A 112 2.06 3.74 12.73
CA THR A 112 1.89 4.51 13.98
C THR A 112 2.89 5.64 14.12
N ARG A 113 4.14 5.45 13.70
CA ARG A 113 5.16 6.53 13.63
C ARG A 113 4.76 7.69 12.72
N LYS A 114 3.77 7.51 11.84
CA LYS A 114 3.22 8.56 10.94
C LYS A 114 1.87 9.11 11.40
N GLY A 115 1.49 8.87 12.66
CA GLY A 115 0.29 9.44 13.28
C GLY A 115 -1.01 8.69 12.97
N LEU A 116 -0.95 7.61 12.20
CA LEU A 116 -2.11 6.76 11.92
C LEU A 116 -2.30 5.74 13.06
N LYS A 117 -3.56 5.43 13.38
CA LYS A 117 -3.91 4.46 14.43
C LYS A 117 -4.56 3.23 13.82
N LEU A 118 -4.25 2.06 14.37
CA LEU A 118 -4.88 0.82 13.97
C LEU A 118 -6.35 0.80 14.41
N ILE A 119 -7.26 0.61 13.47
CA ILE A 119 -8.69 0.41 13.75
C ILE A 119 -9.05 -1.08 13.73
N LYS A 120 -8.56 -1.83 12.74
CA LYS A 120 -8.88 -3.25 12.55
C LYS A 120 -7.82 -3.95 11.70
N VAL A 121 -7.58 -5.23 12.00
CA VAL A 121 -6.85 -6.19 11.14
C VAL A 121 -7.83 -7.28 10.72
N GLY A 122 -7.70 -7.76 9.48
CA GLY A 122 -8.53 -8.82 8.90
C GLY A 122 -7.71 -10.02 8.46
#